data_AF-A0AB39TAN1-F1
#
_entry.id   AF-A0AB39TAN1-F1
#
_cell.length_a   1.000
_cell.length_b   1.000
_cell.length_c   1.000
_cell.angle_alpha   90.00
_cell.angle_beta   90.00
_cell.angle_gamma   90.00
#
_symmetry.space_group_name_H-M   'P 1'
#
loop_
_entity.id
_entity.type
_entity.pdbx_description
1 polymer ?
#
loop_
_entity_poly.entity_id
_entity_poly.type
_entity_poly.pdbx_seq_one_letter_code
_entity_poly.pdbx_strand_id
1 'polypeptide(L)'
;MDRVVDLDEVAAVLAERTTGWTSAGLEVGRPTWRDARAPWPQPLETDRARVLDPDSVGVVMSGPAETMLSVVLFRGGWADVDFIADLDDAGCLPAPGITSASDFATRMDQWVTRVFGSLSGGR
;
A
#
# COMPACT_ATOMS: atom_id res chain seq x y z
N MET A 1 18.41 9.63 2.98
CA MET A 1 17.05 9.50 3.53
C MET A 1 17.12 8.47 4.62
N ASP A 2 16.64 8.80 5.81
CA ASP A 2 16.70 7.88 6.94
C ASP A 2 15.84 6.65 6.63
N ARG A 3 16.37 5.47 6.98
CA ARG A 3 15.67 4.19 6.84
C ARG A 3 14.94 3.94 8.15
N VAL A 4 13.72 4.47 8.24
CA VAL A 4 12.88 4.39 9.44
C VAL A 4 12.07 3.10 9.44
N VAL A 5 11.66 2.63 8.25
CA VAL A 5 10.82 1.44 8.09
C VAL A 5 11.51 0.43 7.19
N ASP A 6 11.46 -0.85 7.58
CA ASP A 6 11.85 -1.97 6.73
C ASP A 6 10.74 -2.25 5.69
N LEU A 7 11.06 -2.02 4.42
CA LEU A 7 10.11 -2.20 3.32
C LEU A 7 9.90 -3.68 2.94
N ASP A 8 10.84 -4.56 3.27
CA ASP A 8 10.68 -6.00 3.08
C ASP A 8 9.69 -6.57 4.10
N GLU A 9 9.76 -6.13 5.36
CA GLU A 9 8.74 -6.47 6.36
C GLU A 9 7.35 -5.95 5.98
N VAL A 10 7.27 -4.72 5.45
CA VAL A 10 6.01 -4.15 4.96
C VAL A 10 5.42 -4.98 3.81
N ALA A 11 6.25 -5.42 2.86
CA ALA A 11 5.78 -6.26 1.77
C ALA A 11 5.27 -7.62 2.26
N ALA A 12 5.92 -8.21 3.28
CA ALA A 12 5.42 -9.42 3.93
C ALA A 12 4.05 -9.20 4.58
N VAL A 13 3.88 -8.10 5.31
CA VAL A 13 2.61 -7.69 5.93
C VAL A 13 1.48 -7.52 4.90
N LEU A 14 1.77 -6.94 3.73
CA LEU A 14 0.82 -6.83 2.62
C LEU A 14 0.45 -8.21 2.05
N ALA A 15 1.44 -9.08 1.86
CA ALA A 15 1.22 -10.44 1.34
C ALA A 15 0.33 -11.27 2.28
N GLU A 16 0.55 -11.18 3.60
CA GLU A 16 -0.27 -11.86 4.61
C GLU A 16 -1.75 -11.44 4.56
N ARG A 17 -2.01 -10.14 4.35
CA ARG A 17 -3.38 -9.58 4.30
C ARG A 17 -4.09 -9.80 2.97
N THR A 18 -3.33 -9.95 1.89
CA THR A 18 -3.86 -10.08 0.53
C THR A 18 -4.94 -11.15 0.45
N THR A 19 -4.72 -12.32 1.04
CA THR A 19 -5.70 -13.43 1.04
C THR A 19 -7.04 -13.03 1.67
N GLY A 20 -7.01 -12.27 2.77
CA GLY A 20 -8.22 -11.80 3.44
C GLY A 20 -8.98 -10.80 2.60
N TRP A 21 -8.29 -9.81 2.03
CA TRP A 21 -8.88 -8.81 1.14
C TRP A 21 -9.47 -9.42 -0.13
N THR A 22 -8.76 -10.35 -0.77
CA THR A 22 -9.26 -11.05 -1.96
C THR A 22 -10.47 -11.91 -1.64
N SER A 23 -10.50 -12.56 -0.48
CA SER A 23 -11.68 -13.34 -0.04
C SER A 23 -12.89 -12.46 0.25
N ALA A 24 -12.68 -11.19 0.60
CA ALA A 24 -13.74 -10.19 0.76
C ALA A 24 -14.18 -9.55 -0.57
N GLY A 25 -13.62 -10.00 -1.71
CA GLY A 25 -14.00 -9.53 -3.05
C GLY A 25 -13.21 -8.32 -3.55
N LEU A 26 -12.10 -7.94 -2.89
CA LEU A 26 -11.20 -6.91 -3.39
C LEU A 26 -10.20 -7.49 -4.38
N GLU A 27 -9.90 -6.73 -5.43
CA GLU A 27 -8.78 -7.01 -6.31
C GLU A 27 -7.54 -6.32 -5.75
N VAL A 28 -6.50 -7.09 -5.41
CA VAL A 28 -5.26 -6.58 -4.83
C VAL A 28 -4.14 -6.72 -5.85
N GLY A 29 -3.60 -5.59 -6.29
CA GLY A 29 -2.45 -5.53 -7.18
C GLY A 29 -1.18 -6.07 -6.51
N ARG A 30 -0.23 -6.55 -7.32
CA ARG A 30 1.08 -6.96 -6.80
C ARG A 30 1.80 -5.76 -6.20
N PRO A 31 2.52 -5.92 -5.08
CA PRO A 31 3.38 -4.87 -4.57
C PRO A 31 4.38 -4.40 -5.64
N THR A 32 4.49 -3.09 -5.78
CA THR A 32 5.46 -2.42 -6.64
C THR A 32 6.57 -1.81 -5.80
N TRP A 33 7.76 -1.73 -6.37
CA TRP A 33 8.96 -1.27 -5.69
C TRP A 33 9.64 -0.20 -6.51
N ARG A 34 10.18 0.81 -5.84
CA ARG A 34 11.07 1.81 -6.46
C ARG A 34 12.47 1.66 -5.92
N ASP A 35 13.47 1.64 -6.79
CA ASP A 35 14.88 1.59 -6.41
C ASP A 35 15.48 3.01 -6.37
N ALA A 36 15.99 3.43 -5.22
CA ALA A 36 16.64 4.73 -5.04
C ALA A 36 17.88 4.90 -5.94
N ARG A 37 18.52 3.80 -6.36
CA ARG A 37 19.72 3.80 -7.20
C ARG A 37 19.43 3.75 -8.69
N ALA A 38 18.19 3.50 -9.10
CA ALA A 38 17.84 3.47 -10.51
C ALA A 38 17.86 4.90 -11.12
N PRO A 39 18.23 5.05 -12.41
CA PRO A 39 18.19 6.33 -13.08
C PRO A 39 16.74 6.84 -13.22
N TRP A 40 16.60 8.16 -13.30
CA TRP A 40 15.30 8.78 -13.55
C TRP A 40 14.89 8.66 -15.03
N PRO A 41 13.59 8.41 -15.35
CA PRO A 41 12.51 8.09 -14.42
C PRO A 41 12.71 6.72 -13.78
N GLN A 42 12.58 6.66 -12.45
CA GLN A 42 12.77 5.41 -11.71
C GLN A 42 11.65 4.42 -12.06
N PRO A 43 11.98 3.23 -12.59
CA PRO A 43 10.97 2.23 -12.91
C PRO A 43 10.33 1.66 -11.64
N LEU A 44 9.06 1.26 -11.76
CA LEU A 44 8.37 0.46 -10.74
C LEU A 44 8.57 -1.02 -11.07
N GLU A 45 9.22 -1.73 -10.17
CA GLU A 45 9.48 -3.17 -10.29
C GLU A 45 8.46 -3.96 -9.48
N THR A 46 8.01 -5.10 -9.99
CA THR A 46 7.18 -6.05 -9.22
C THR A 46 8.00 -7.23 -8.69
N ASP A 47 9.23 -7.39 -9.18
CA ASP A 47 10.17 -8.39 -8.70
C ASP A 47 11.17 -7.73 -7.74
N ARG A 48 11.07 -8.08 -6.46
CA ARG A 48 11.94 -7.57 -5.40
C ARG A 48 13.42 -7.83 -5.65
N ALA A 49 13.79 -8.90 -6.35
CA ALA A 49 15.18 -9.24 -6.64
C ALA A 49 15.87 -8.24 -7.59
N ARG A 50 15.09 -7.44 -8.33
CA ARG A 50 15.61 -6.41 -9.25
C ARG A 50 15.92 -5.07 -8.57
N VAL A 51 15.61 -4.93 -7.28
CA VAL A 51 15.71 -3.69 -6.52
C VAL A 51 16.93 -3.74 -5.58
N LEU A 52 17.86 -2.81 -5.76
CA LEU A 52 19.12 -2.75 -5.00
C LEU A 52 19.02 -1.91 -3.72
N ASP A 53 18.39 -0.74 -3.77
CA ASP A 53 18.10 0.11 -2.59
C ASP A 53 16.61 0.46 -2.59
N PRO A 54 15.74 -0.35 -1.95
CA PRO A 54 14.32 -0.06 -1.87
C PRO A 54 14.06 1.32 -1.28
N ASP A 55 13.39 2.16 -2.05
CA ASP A 55 13.01 3.52 -1.65
C ASP A 55 11.54 3.59 -1.24
N SER A 56 10.70 2.84 -1.94
CA SER A 56 9.27 2.72 -1.63
C SER A 56 8.69 1.36 -2.02
N VAL A 57 7.62 0.98 -1.33
CA VAL A 57 6.71 -0.13 -1.69
C VAL A 57 5.31 0.45 -1.90
N GLY A 58 4.68 0.11 -3.03
CA GLY A 58 3.33 0.52 -3.37
C GLY A 58 2.38 -0.65 -3.56
N VAL A 59 1.09 -0.47 -3.26
CA VAL A 59 0.02 -1.41 -3.55
C VAL A 59 -1.21 -0.65 -4.04
N VAL A 60 -1.92 -1.23 -5.00
CA VAL A 60 -3.20 -0.72 -5.49
C VAL A 60 -4.26 -1.78 -5.24
N MET A 61 -5.41 -1.36 -4.73
CA MET A 61 -6.56 -2.20 -4.48
C MET A 61 -7.78 -1.59 -5.17
N SER A 62 -8.60 -2.43 -5.79
CA SER A 62 -9.89 -2.05 -6.38
C SER A 62 -11.02 -2.88 -5.78
N GLY A 63 -12.20 -2.27 -5.69
CA GLY A 63 -13.41 -2.88 -5.17
C GLY A 63 -14.63 -2.59 -6.05
N PRO A 64 -15.83 -2.94 -5.57
CA PRO A 64 -17.08 -2.62 -6.25
C PRO A 64 -17.26 -1.12 -6.49
N ALA A 65 -18.13 -0.76 -7.44
CA ALA A 65 -18.49 0.64 -7.75
C ALA A 65 -17.29 1.55 -8.05
N GLU A 66 -16.26 1.00 -8.70
CA GLU A 66 -15.03 1.73 -9.08
C GLU A 66 -14.25 2.31 -7.89
N THR A 67 -14.45 1.75 -6.69
CA THR A 67 -13.66 2.10 -5.52
C THR A 67 -12.21 1.68 -5.70
N MET A 68 -11.29 2.54 -5.25
CA MET A 68 -9.85 2.34 -5.41
C MET A 68 -9.09 2.88 -4.20
N LEU A 69 -8.04 2.17 -3.80
CA LEU A 69 -7.07 2.62 -2.82
C LEU A 69 -5.66 2.36 -3.37
N SER A 70 -4.85 3.40 -3.47
CA SER A 70 -3.44 3.34 -3.86
C SER A 70 -2.60 3.85 -2.70
N VAL A 71 -1.69 3.02 -2.21
CA VAL A 71 -0.82 3.35 -1.08
C VAL A 71 0.62 3.15 -1.50
N VAL A 72 1.47 4.15 -1.30
CA VAL A 72 2.92 4.08 -1.53
C VAL A 72 3.65 4.48 -0.27
N LEU A 73 4.24 3.51 0.43
CA LEU A 73 5.07 3.74 1.60
C LEU A 73 6.52 3.97 1.19
N PHE A 74 7.11 5.06 1.67
CA PHE A 74 8.52 5.38 1.49
C PHE A 74 9.30 4.98 2.75
N ARG A 75 10.53 4.52 2.56
CA ARG A 75 11.43 4.06 3.66
C ARG A 75 11.66 5.08 4.78
N GLY A 76 11.41 6.36 4.48
CA GLY A 76 11.50 7.48 5.42
C GLY A 76 10.35 7.56 6.42
N GLY A 77 9.40 6.63 6.39
CA GLY A 77 8.29 6.60 7.35
C GLY A 77 7.15 7.54 6.99
N TRP A 78 6.87 7.71 5.70
CA TRP A 78 5.71 8.45 5.21
C TRP A 78 5.10 7.69 4.04
N ALA A 79 3.79 7.80 3.87
CA ALA A 79 3.08 7.21 2.75
C ALA A 79 2.23 8.24 2.00
N ASP A 80 2.20 8.10 0.67
CA ASP A 80 1.16 8.67 -0.16
C ASP A 80 -0.02 7.71 -0.18
N VAL A 81 -1.22 8.23 0.06
CA VAL A 81 -2.47 7.45 0.08
C VAL A 81 -3.49 8.15 -0.78
N ASP A 82 -3.75 7.60 -1.96
CA ASP A 82 -4.78 8.09 -2.89
C ASP A 82 -5.98 7.14 -2.86
N PHE A 83 -7.19 7.69 -2.88
CA PHE A 83 -8.39 6.88 -2.83
C PHE A 83 -9.57 7.45 -3.61
N ILE A 84 -10.47 6.54 -3.98
CA ILE A 84 -11.81 6.79 -4.50
C ILE A 84 -12.74 5.86 -3.70
N ALA A 85 -13.56 6.41 -2.82
CA ALA A 85 -14.53 5.67 -2.00
C ALA A 85 -15.94 5.70 -2.60
N ASP A 86 -16.30 6.78 -3.30
CA ASP A 86 -17.45 6.86 -4.20
C ASP A 86 -17.30 8.06 -5.16
N LEU A 87 -18.37 8.41 -5.88
CA LEU A 87 -18.38 9.52 -6.85
C LEU A 87 -18.16 10.91 -6.20
N ASP A 88 -18.48 11.05 -4.91
CA ASP A 88 -18.41 12.30 -4.15
C ASP A 88 -17.28 12.30 -3.10
N ASP A 89 -16.72 11.13 -2.74
CA ASP A 89 -15.60 10.96 -1.80
C ASP A 89 -14.37 10.34 -2.48
N ALA A 90 -13.46 11.20 -2.94
CA ALA A 90 -12.14 10.83 -3.46
C ALA A 90 -11.09 11.85 -3.04
N GLY A 91 -9.83 11.43 -2.90
CA GLY A 91 -8.77 12.35 -2.50
C GLY A 91 -7.41 11.71 -2.25
N CYS A 92 -6.51 12.53 -1.70
CA CYS A 92 -5.16 12.14 -1.31
C CYS A 92 -4.93 12.50 0.16
N LEU A 93 -4.31 11.60 0.91
CA LEU A 93 -4.00 11.73 2.33
C LEU A 93 -2.50 11.47 2.54
N PRO A 94 -1.68 12.50 2.80
CA PRO A 94 -0.31 12.28 3.24
C PRO A 94 -0.33 11.65 4.65
N ALA A 95 0.38 10.54 4.82
CA ALA A 95 0.45 9.80 6.08
C ALA A 95 1.89 9.77 6.63
N PRO A 96 2.34 10.82 7.34
CA PRO A 96 3.66 10.86 7.93
C PRO A 96 3.75 10.05 9.23
N GLY A 97 4.98 9.84 9.71
CA GLY A 97 5.26 9.29 11.04
C GLY A 97 4.95 7.80 11.16
N ILE A 98 5.09 7.05 10.05
CA ILE A 98 5.02 5.59 10.05
C ILE A 98 6.37 5.08 10.53
N THR A 99 6.37 4.39 11.67
CA THR A 99 7.62 4.05 12.37
C THR A 99 8.02 2.58 12.29
N SER A 100 7.13 1.72 11.77
CA SER A 100 7.34 0.28 11.70
C SER A 100 6.38 -0.37 10.69
N ALA A 101 6.66 -1.61 10.31
CA ALA A 101 5.74 -2.41 9.50
C ALA A 101 4.40 -2.65 10.21
N SER A 102 4.39 -2.82 11.55
CA SER A 102 3.17 -2.97 12.34
C SER A 102 2.29 -1.71 12.40
N ASP A 103 2.92 -0.53 12.49
CA ASP A 103 2.21 0.76 12.42
C ASP A 103 1.59 0.92 11.03
N PHE A 104 2.36 0.65 9.98
CA PHE A 104 1.84 0.62 8.61
C PHE A 104 0.66 -0.34 8.47
N ALA A 105 0.76 -1.57 9.01
CA ALA A 105 -0.28 -2.57 8.95
C ALA A 105 -1.60 -2.07 9.57
N THR A 106 -1.51 -1.43 10.74
CA THR A 106 -2.66 -0.86 11.44
C THR A 106 -3.33 0.24 10.64
N ARG A 107 -2.54 1.13 10.03
CA ARG A 107 -3.07 2.21 9.17
C ARG A 107 -3.65 1.68 7.87
N MET A 108 -3.05 0.65 7.29
CA MET A 108 -3.57 -0.02 6.11
C MET A 108 -4.95 -0.59 6.36
N ASP A 109 -5.16 -1.26 7.50
CA ASP A 109 -6.48 -1.79 7.88
C ASP A 109 -7.52 -0.66 8.04
N GLN A 110 -7.10 0.52 8.53
CA GLN A 110 -7.96 1.72 8.62
C GLN A 110 -8.30 2.30 7.25
N TRP A 111 -7.33 2.43 6.34
CA TRP A 111 -7.55 2.94 4.99
C TRP A 111 -8.45 2.02 4.18
N VAL A 112 -8.21 0.71 4.26
CA VAL A 112 -9.08 -0.30 3.63
C VAL A 112 -10.50 -0.19 4.17
N THR A 113 -10.67 -0.09 5.49
CA THR A 113 -12.00 0.07 6.10
C THR A 113 -12.68 1.38 5.68
N ARG A 114 -11.92 2.47 5.52
CA ARG A 114 -12.45 3.76 5.08
C ARG A 114 -12.97 3.70 3.64
N VAL A 115 -12.21 3.08 2.74
CA VAL A 115 -12.54 3.09 1.30
C VAL A 115 -13.55 2.02 0.93
N PHE A 116 -13.40 0.81 1.49
CA PHE A 116 -14.21 -0.35 1.10
C PHE A 116 -15.26 -0.75 2.15
N GLY A 117 -15.33 -0.02 3.26
CA GLY A 117 -16.18 -0.36 4.39
C GLY A 117 -15.64 -1.52 5.24
N SER A 118 -16.42 -1.96 6.22
CA SER A 118 -16.06 -3.13 7.03
C SER A 118 -16.13 -4.39 6.17
N LEU A 119 -14.97 -5.00 5.92
CA LEU A 119 -14.83 -6.27 5.23
C LEU A 119 -15.20 -7.44 6.16
N SER A 120 -16.44 -7.46 6.67
CA SER A 120 -16.95 -8.64 7.35
C SER A 120 -17.29 -9.68 6.29
N GLY A 121 -16.56 -10.80 6.32
CA GLY A 121 -16.88 -11.98 5.51
C GLY A 121 -18.33 -12.39 5.79
N GLY A 122 -19.20 -12.21 4.80
CA GLY A 122 -20.57 -12.68 4.88
C GLY A 122 -20.58 -14.20 4.91
N ARG A 123 -20.69 -14.81 6.08
CA ARG A 123 -21.94 -15.32 6.68
C ARG A 123 -21.65 -16.08 7.96
#